data_AF-A0A956GM12-F1
#
_entry.id   AF-A0A956GM12-F1
#
_cell.length_a   1.000
_cell.length_b   1.000
_cell.length_c   1.000
_cell.angle_alpha   90.00
_cell.angle_beta   90.00
_cell.angle_gamma   90.00
#
_symmetry.space_group_name_H-M   'P 1'
#
loop_
_entity.id
_entity.type
_entity.pdbx_description
1 polymer ?
#
loop_
_entity_poly.entity_id
_entity_poly.type
_entity_poly.pdbx_seq_one_letter_code
_entity_poly.pdbx_strand_id
1 'polypeptide(L)'
;MFAPDPKLAACLVVLYRMAIDARLLGYAGERGGLGPAESKRLSDLMDAVHNIPRLAADWERCDEQLLRAMLGDYDARHGGSLLETYDRVVAERPRSS
;
A
#
# COMPACT_ATOMS: atom_id res chain seq x y z
N MET A 1 -14.44 -10.19 -9.09
CA MET A 1 -14.01 -9.31 -10.21
C MET A 1 -12.77 -8.51 -9.80
N PHE A 2 -11.90 -8.11 -10.74
CA PHE A 2 -10.82 -7.16 -10.45
C PHE A 2 -11.37 -5.80 -10.02
N ALA A 3 -10.56 -5.00 -9.33
CA ALA A 3 -10.87 -3.62 -9.01
C ALA A 3 -11.19 -2.86 -10.31
N PRO A 4 -12.25 -2.05 -10.35
CA PRO A 4 -12.51 -1.22 -11.50
C PRO A 4 -11.45 -0.12 -11.58
N ASP A 5 -11.18 0.39 -12.78
CA ASP A 5 -10.49 1.66 -12.90
C ASP A 5 -11.34 2.78 -12.27
N PRO A 6 -10.74 3.73 -11.54
CA PRO A 6 -9.28 3.93 -11.33
C PRO A 6 -8.69 3.20 -10.12
N LYS A 7 -9.48 2.42 -9.38
CA LYS A 7 -9.07 1.82 -8.11
C LYS A 7 -7.99 0.76 -8.28
N LEU A 8 -8.02 0.01 -9.39
CA LEU A 8 -6.94 -0.91 -9.74
C LEU A 8 -5.61 -0.17 -9.89
N ALA A 9 -5.60 0.94 -10.64
CA ALA A 9 -4.41 1.77 -10.79
C ALA A 9 -3.91 2.31 -9.43
N ALA A 10 -4.82 2.77 -8.58
CA ALA A 10 -4.48 3.24 -7.23
C ALA A 10 -3.84 2.14 -6.37
N CYS A 11 -4.42 0.93 -6.35
CA CYS A 11 -3.85 -0.23 -5.67
C CYS A 11 -2.44 -0.58 -6.18
N LEU A 12 -2.22 -0.55 -7.49
CA LEU A 12 -0.91 -0.85 -8.09
C LEU A 12 0.14 0.20 -7.73
N VAL A 13 -0.22 1.49 -7.72
CA VAL A 13 0.69 2.57 -7.35
C VAL A 13 1.07 2.50 -5.86
N VAL A 14 0.10 2.22 -4.98
CA VAL A 14 0.36 2.00 -3.55
C VAL A 14 1.27 0.79 -3.36
N LEU A 15 0.95 -0.34 -3.98
CA LEU A 15 1.76 -1.56 -3.91
C LEU A 15 3.21 -1.30 -4.36
N TYR A 16 3.39 -0.58 -5.46
CA TYR A 16 4.71 -0.20 -5.95
C TYR A 16 5.49 0.62 -4.92
N ARG A 17 4.87 1.66 -4.33
CA ARG A 17 5.53 2.49 -3.30
C ARG A 17 5.95 1.65 -2.09
N MET A 18 5.06 0.80 -1.60
CA MET A 18 5.35 -0.05 -0.44
C MET A 18 6.48 -1.06 -0.73
N ALA A 19 6.53 -1.62 -1.94
CA ALA A 19 7.62 -2.49 -2.35
C ALA A 19 8.97 -1.76 -2.42
N ILE A 20 8.98 -0.50 -2.88
CA ILE A 20 10.19 0.34 -2.87
C ILE A 20 10.63 0.64 -1.44
N ASP A 21 9.72 1.05 -0.56
CA ASP A 21 10.05 1.34 0.84
C ASP A 21 10.59 0.11 1.57
N ALA A 22 9.99 -1.06 1.34
CA ALA A 22 10.47 -2.32 1.90
C ALA A 22 11.88 -2.66 1.42
N ARG A 23 12.15 -2.45 0.13
CA ARG A 23 13.48 -2.66 -0.45
C ARG A 23 14.51 -1.71 0.17
N LEU A 24 14.18 -0.42 0.31
CA LEU A 24 15.08 0.57 0.89
C LEU A 24 15.37 0.27 2.37
N LEU A 25 14.35 -0.17 3.11
CA LEU A 25 14.50 -0.58 4.50
C LEU A 25 15.41 -1.80 4.62
N GLY A 26 15.18 -2.85 3.82
CA GLY A 26 16.04 -4.02 3.78
C GLY A 26 17.49 -3.69 3.39
N TYR A 27 17.68 -2.78 2.43
CA TYR A 27 19.01 -2.30 2.05
C TYR A 27 19.73 -1.57 3.19
N ALA A 28 19.02 -0.70 3.92
CA ALA A 28 19.58 -0.01 5.08
C ALA A 28 20.04 -1.01 6.17
N GLY A 29 19.32 -2.12 6.33
CA GLY A 29 19.66 -3.21 7.26
C GLY A 29 20.77 -4.15 6.81
N GLU A 30 21.32 -4.03 5.61
CA GLU A 30 22.26 -5.02 5.02
C GLU A 30 23.51 -5.26 5.89
N ARG A 31 24.02 -4.22 6.56
CA ARG A 31 25.28 -4.29 7.32
C ARG A 31 25.11 -4.71 8.79
N GLY A 32 23.92 -4.55 9.36
CA GLY A 32 23.70 -4.66 10.81
C GLY A 32 22.37 -5.28 11.22
N GLY A 33 21.57 -5.73 10.26
CA GLY A 33 20.18 -6.13 10.48
C GLY A 33 19.27 -4.93 10.70
N LEU A 34 17.97 -5.22 10.88
CA LEU A 34 16.96 -4.22 11.23
C LEU A 34 16.74 -4.22 12.73
N GLY A 35 16.69 -3.03 13.34
CA GLY A 35 16.26 -2.87 14.71
C GLY A 35 14.77 -3.24 14.89
N PRO A 36 14.25 -3.26 16.14
CA PRO A 36 12.86 -3.63 16.40
C PRO A 36 11.83 -2.73 15.68
N ALA A 37 12.05 -1.41 15.65
CA ALA A 37 11.15 -0.47 14.99
C ALA A 37 11.14 -0.66 13.46
N GLU A 38 12.32 -0.86 12.87
CA GLU A 38 12.47 -1.11 11.44
C GLU A 38 11.88 -2.48 11.04
N SER A 39 12.10 -3.51 11.86
CA SER A 39 11.46 -4.82 11.66
C SER A 39 9.93 -4.72 11.72
N LYS A 40 9.38 -3.94 12.66
CA LYS A 40 7.93 -3.69 12.73
C LYS A 40 7.42 -2.96 11.49
N ARG A 41 8.15 -1.94 11.03
CA ARG A 41 7.82 -1.20 9.80
C ARG A 41 7.86 -2.11 8.56
N LEU A 42 8.86 -2.99 8.47
CA LEU A 42 8.94 -3.98 7.39
C LEU A 42 7.74 -4.94 7.43
N SER A 43 7.37 -5.43 8.61
CA SER A 43 6.19 -6.27 8.79
C SER A 43 4.92 -5.56 8.31
N ASP A 44 4.71 -4.30 8.70
CA ASP A 44 3.55 -3.51 8.26
C ASP A 44 3.55 -3.25 6.74
N LEU A 45 4.73 -3.08 6.14
CA LEU A 45 4.86 -2.99 4.69
C LEU A 45 4.46 -4.30 4.00
N MET A 46 4.91 -5.44 4.53
CA MET A 46 4.57 -6.76 4.00
C MET A 46 3.10 -7.11 4.22
N ASP A 47 2.46 -6.56 5.25
CA ASP A 47 1.04 -6.72 5.47
C ASP A 47 0.21 -6.17 4.30
N ALA A 48 0.58 -5.01 3.78
CA ALA A 48 -0.09 -4.45 2.62
C ALA A 48 0.33 -5.12 1.30
N VAL A 49 1.60 -5.49 1.15
CA VAL A 49 2.10 -6.19 -0.05
C VAL A 49 1.40 -7.53 -0.25
N HIS A 50 1.03 -8.25 0.82
CA HIS A 50 0.25 -9.48 0.68
C HIS A 50 -1.25 -9.24 0.47
N ASN A 51 -1.83 -8.20 1.09
CA ASN A 51 -3.27 -7.96 1.05
C ASN A 51 -3.75 -7.24 -0.21
N ILE A 52 -3.06 -6.19 -0.63
CA ILE A 52 -3.50 -5.33 -1.75
C ILE A 52 -3.71 -6.12 -3.05
N PRO A 53 -2.82 -7.04 -3.48
CA PRO A 53 -3.05 -7.83 -4.69
C PRO A 53 -4.32 -8.67 -4.62
N ARG A 54 -4.60 -9.28 -3.47
CA ARG A 54 -5.79 -10.11 -3.27
C ARG A 54 -7.06 -9.27 -3.28
N LEU A 55 -7.05 -8.12 -2.59
CA LEU A 55 -8.17 -7.17 -2.58
C LEU A 55 -8.43 -6.61 -3.98
N ALA A 56 -7.37 -6.28 -4.73
CA ALA A 56 -7.48 -5.79 -6.10
C ALA A 56 -7.98 -6.87 -7.08
N ALA A 57 -7.68 -8.14 -6.86
CA ALA A 57 -8.15 -9.24 -7.70
C ALA A 57 -9.58 -9.71 -7.37
N ASP A 58 -10.04 -9.46 -6.14
CA ASP A 58 -11.34 -9.90 -5.61
C ASP A 58 -12.11 -8.71 -5.01
N TRP A 59 -12.31 -7.68 -5.85
CA TRP A 59 -12.79 -6.37 -5.42
C TRP A 59 -14.21 -6.36 -4.87
N GLU A 60 -15.05 -7.30 -5.31
CA GLU A 60 -16.41 -7.49 -4.76
C GLU A 60 -16.39 -7.77 -3.26
N ARG A 61 -15.28 -8.33 -2.74
CA ARG A 61 -15.07 -8.62 -1.33
C ARG A 61 -14.17 -7.59 -0.65
N CYS A 62 -13.70 -6.58 -1.38
CA CYS A 62 -12.88 -5.51 -0.84
C CYS A 62 -13.78 -4.50 -0.12
N ASP A 63 -13.56 -4.36 1.19
CA ASP A 63 -14.00 -3.17 1.92
C ASP A 63 -13.00 -2.05 1.67
N GLU A 64 -13.37 -1.14 0.77
CA GLU A 64 -12.52 -0.01 0.39
C GLU A 64 -12.32 0.99 1.55
N GLN A 65 -13.30 1.13 2.44
CA GLN A 65 -13.14 2.00 3.61
C GLN A 65 -12.10 1.43 4.56
N LEU A 66 -12.13 0.11 4.78
CA LEU A 66 -11.12 -0.59 5.56
C LEU A 66 -9.74 -0.50 4.91
N LEU A 67 -9.64 -0.69 3.59
CA LEU A 67 -8.38 -0.50 2.85
C LEU A 67 -7.82 0.90 3.08
N ARG A 68 -8.64 1.94 2.90
CA ARG A 68 -8.24 3.33 3.13
C ARG A 68 -7.81 3.58 4.58
N ALA A 69 -8.52 3.04 5.55
CA ALA A 69 -8.16 3.13 6.96
C ALA A 69 -6.81 2.48 7.24
N MET A 70 -6.54 1.28 6.69
CA MET A 70 -5.24 0.61 6.83
C MET A 70 -4.08 1.43 6.22
N LEU A 71 -4.31 2.09 5.08
CA LEU A 71 -3.30 2.98 4.48
C LEU A 71 -3.04 4.22 5.34
N GLY A 72 -4.10 4.86 5.86
CA GLY A 72 -3.97 6.00 6.76
C GLY A 72 -3.30 5.64 8.09
N ASP A 73 -3.61 4.46 8.63
CA ASP A 73 -2.96 3.90 9.82
C ASP A 73 -1.46 3.69 9.61
N TYR A 74 -1.07 3.18 8.45
CA TYR A 74 0.34 3.03 8.10
C TYR A 74 1.02 4.40 8.07
N ASP A 75 0.45 5.36 7.33
CA ASP A 75 0.99 6.71 7.19
C ASP A 75 1.16 7.40 8.56
N ALA A 76 0.18 7.25 9.46
CA ALA A 76 0.22 7.82 10.80
C ALA A 76 1.32 7.22 11.68
N ARG A 77 1.63 5.92 11.52
CA ARG A 77 2.64 5.21 12.34
C ARG A 77 4.06 5.43 11.84
N HIS A 78 4.26 5.43 10.53
CA HIS A 78 5.59 5.34 9.92
C HIS A 78 5.99 6.59 9.13
N GLY A 79 5.08 7.55 8.98
CA GLY A 79 5.20 8.64 8.02
C GLY A 79 5.00 8.15 6.60
N GLY A 80 4.36 8.96 5.76
CA GLY A 80 4.04 8.56 4.40
C GLY A 80 2.93 9.38 3.79
N SER A 81 2.47 8.91 2.63
CA SER A 81 1.36 9.49 1.87
C SER A 81 0.64 8.41 1.07
N LEU A 82 0.57 7.17 1.56
CA LEU A 82 -0.07 6.06 0.86
C LEU A 82 -1.56 6.28 0.65
N LEU A 83 -2.29 6.74 1.67
CA LEU A 83 -3.71 7.06 1.56
C LEU A 83 -3.93 8.24 0.60
N GLU A 84 -3.13 9.31 0.76
CA GLU A 84 -3.17 10.46 -0.15
C GLU A 84 -2.88 10.04 -1.60
N THR A 85 -1.91 9.12 -1.80
CA THR A 85 -1.58 8.59 -3.13
C THR A 85 -2.73 7.82 -3.73
N TYR A 86 -3.37 6.96 -2.93
CA TYR A 86 -4.54 6.21 -3.35
C TYR A 86 -5.65 7.18 -3.81
N ASP A 87 -6.01 8.13 -2.95
CA ASP A 87 -7.06 9.11 -3.20
C ASP A 87 -6.78 9.98 -4.42
N ARG A 88 -5.54 10.42 -4.57
CA ARG A 88 -5.09 11.20 -5.71
C ARG A 88 -5.22 10.42 -7.02
N VAL A 89 -4.76 9.16 -7.07
CA VAL A 89 -4.88 8.35 -8.30
C VAL A 89 -6.33 8.05 -8.64
N VAL A 90 -7.18 7.83 -7.63
CA VAL A 90 -8.63 7.66 -7.83
C VAL A 90 -9.27 8.95 -8.38
N ALA A 91 -8.85 10.13 -7.91
CA ALA A 91 -9.38 11.41 -8.37
C ALA A 91 -8.89 11.81 -9.77
N GLU A 92 -7.61 11.55 -10.10
CA GLU A 92 -6.98 11.97 -11.36
C GLU A 92 -7.38 11.11 -12.57
N ARG A 93 -7.87 9.88 -12.35
CA ARG A 93 -8.30 8.97 -13.41
C ARG A 93 -9.82 8.78 -13.40
N PRO A 94 -10.61 9.63 -14.08
CA PRO A 94 -12.02 9.32 -14.28
C PRO A 94 -12.15 8.02 -15.08
N ARG A 95 -13.20 7.24 -14.77
CA ARG A 95 -13.50 5.96 -15.42
C ARG A 95 -13.41 6.11 -16.93
N SER A 96 -12.52 5.34 -17.58
CA SER A 96 -12.61 5.13 -19.02
C SER A 96 -13.96 4.48 -19.29
N SER A 97 -14.85 5.23 -19.93
CA SER A 97 -16.19 4.82 -20.39
C SER A 97 -16.13 3.70 -21.41
#